data_AF-A0A2U3YB02-F1
#
_entry.id   AF-A0A2U3YB02-F1
#
_cell.length_a   1.000
_cell.length_b   1.000
_cell.length_c   1.000
_cell.angle_alpha   90.00
_cell.angle_beta   90.00
_cell.angle_gamma   90.00
#
_symmetry.space_group_name_H-M   'P 1'
#
loop_
_entity.id
_entity.type
_entity.pdbx_description
1 polymer ?
#
loop_
_entity_poly.entity_id
_entity_poly.type
_entity_poly.pdbx_seq_one_letter_code
_entity_poly.pdbx_strand_id
1 'polypeptide(L)'
;MSAEEMVQIRLEDRCYPVSKRKLIEQSDYFRALYRSGMREALSQEAGGPEVQQLRGLSAPGLRLVLDFINAGGAREGWLLGPRAEKGGGVEEEEEMDEVSLLAELVEAASFLQVTSLLQLLLSQVRLTNCLELYRLAQVYGLPDLQEACLRFMVVHFHEVLCKPQFHLLGAPPQAPGDVSLKQRLREARMAGTPVLVALGDFLGGPLAPHPYQGEPPSMLRYEEMTERWFPLANNLPPDLVNVRGYGSAILDNYLFIVGGYRITSQEISAAHSYNPSTNEWLQVASMNQKSHRRLC
;
A
#
# COMPACT_ATOMS: atom_id res chain seq x y z
N MET A 1 -35.37 -6.91 -25.41
CA MET A 1 -34.95 -6.33 -24.12
C MET A 1 -35.09 -7.43 -23.09
N SER A 2 -33.98 -8.08 -22.70
CA SER A 2 -34.04 -9.16 -21.71
C SER A 2 -34.43 -8.56 -20.37
N ALA A 3 -35.48 -9.07 -19.75
CA ALA A 3 -35.82 -8.72 -18.37
C ALA A 3 -34.57 -8.96 -17.50
N GLU A 4 -34.24 -8.02 -16.61
CA GLU A 4 -33.18 -8.23 -15.63
C GLU A 4 -33.63 -9.34 -14.68
N GLU A 5 -33.03 -10.52 -14.83
CA GLU A 5 -33.27 -11.65 -13.94
C GLU A 5 -32.61 -11.32 -12.59
N MET A 6 -33.46 -11.09 -11.58
CA MET A 6 -33.03 -10.78 -10.22
C MET A 6 -33.00 -12.06 -9.39
N VAL A 7 -31.92 -12.24 -8.64
CA VAL A 7 -31.72 -13.34 -7.69
C VAL A 7 -31.62 -12.76 -6.30
N GLN A 8 -32.17 -13.45 -5.31
CA GLN A 8 -31.96 -13.10 -3.91
C GLN A 8 -30.83 -13.94 -3.32
N ILE A 9 -29.76 -13.28 -2.88
CA ILE A 9 -28.71 -13.91 -2.10
C ILE A 9 -29.15 -13.88 -0.63
N ARG A 10 -29.34 -15.06 -0.03
CA ARG A 10 -29.72 -15.19 1.38
C ARG A 10 -28.51 -15.55 2.22
N LEU A 11 -28.26 -14.78 3.26
CA LEU A 11 -27.25 -15.05 4.28
C LEU A 11 -27.94 -14.94 5.64
N GLU A 12 -28.06 -16.09 6.32
CA GLU A 12 -28.82 -16.21 7.57
C GLU A 12 -30.26 -15.66 7.39
N ASP A 13 -30.61 -14.60 8.11
CA ASP A 13 -31.92 -13.94 8.08
C ASP A 13 -31.99 -12.74 7.11
N ARG A 14 -30.89 -12.42 6.42
CA ARG A 14 -30.81 -11.29 5.49
C ARG A 14 -30.89 -11.74 4.03
N CYS A 15 -31.63 -10.97 3.23
CA CYS A 15 -31.77 -11.21 1.79
C CYS A 15 -31.28 -9.99 0.99
N TYR A 16 -30.42 -10.23 0.01
CA TYR A 16 -29.83 -9.21 -0.84
C TYR A 16 -30.26 -9.42 -2.30
N PRO A 17 -31.07 -8.53 -2.88
CA PRO A 17 -31.48 -8.64 -4.28
C PRO A 17 -30.36 -8.16 -5.21
N VAL A 18 -29.96 -9.00 -6.17
CA VAL A 18 -28.85 -8.70 -7.10
C VAL A 18 -29.19 -9.21 -8.50
N SER A 19 -28.72 -8.49 -9.52
CA SER A 19 -28.84 -8.92 -10.92
C SER A 19 -27.98 -10.16 -11.18
N LYS A 20 -28.60 -11.24 -11.67
CA LYS A 20 -27.93 -12.50 -12.03
C LYS A 20 -26.79 -12.27 -13.02
N ARG A 21 -27.02 -11.38 -14.00
CA ARG A 21 -26.02 -11.01 -15.02
C ARG A 21 -24.77 -10.42 -14.38
N LYS A 22 -24.93 -9.46 -13.47
CA LYS A 22 -23.80 -8.81 -12.79
C LYS A 22 -23.02 -9.79 -11.91
N LEU A 23 -23.70 -10.70 -11.21
CA LEU A 23 -23.06 -11.76 -10.44
C LEU A 23 -22.18 -12.65 -11.33
N ILE A 24 -22.70 -13.14 -12.45
CA ILE A 24 -21.96 -14.00 -13.39
C ILE A 24 -20.78 -13.26 -14.03
N GLU A 25 -20.92 -11.97 -14.31
CA GLU A 25 -19.87 -11.15 -14.91
C GLU A 25 -18.72 -10.87 -13.93
N GLN A 26 -19.02 -10.63 -12.65
CA GLN A 26 -18.04 -10.17 -11.67
C GLN A 26 -17.52 -11.25 -10.72
N SER A 27 -18.20 -12.40 -10.60
CA SER A 27 -17.83 -13.49 -9.71
C SER A 27 -17.68 -14.81 -10.46
N ASP A 28 -16.48 -15.40 -10.37
CA ASP A 28 -16.19 -16.70 -10.95
C ASP A 28 -16.95 -17.82 -10.23
N TYR A 29 -17.19 -17.68 -8.91
CA TYR A 29 -18.02 -18.58 -8.11
C TYR A 29 -19.45 -18.68 -8.68
N PHE A 30 -20.13 -17.54 -8.84
CA PHE A 30 -21.51 -17.54 -9.37
C PHE A 30 -21.54 -17.98 -10.84
N ARG A 31 -20.54 -17.58 -11.63
CA ARG A 31 -20.42 -18.05 -13.01
C ARG A 31 -20.33 -19.58 -13.09
N ALA A 32 -19.53 -20.20 -12.24
CA ALA A 32 -19.41 -21.65 -12.16
C ALA A 32 -20.71 -22.29 -11.65
N LEU A 33 -21.30 -21.74 -10.59
CA LEU A 33 -22.56 -22.20 -10.00
C LEU A 33 -23.68 -22.28 -11.05
N TYR A 34 -23.95 -21.19 -11.77
CA TYR A 34 -25.01 -21.14 -12.78
C TYR A 34 -24.70 -21.95 -14.04
N ARG A 35 -23.41 -22.11 -14.41
CA ARG A 35 -23.02 -22.97 -15.55
C ARG A 35 -23.11 -24.46 -15.22
N SER A 36 -22.91 -24.83 -13.96
CA SER A 36 -22.83 -26.23 -13.53
C SER A 36 -24.19 -26.93 -13.45
N GLY A 37 -25.30 -26.19 -13.32
CA GLY A 37 -26.63 -26.76 -13.13
C GLY A 37 -26.80 -27.54 -11.83
N MET A 38 -25.95 -27.28 -10.81
CA MET A 38 -26.09 -27.88 -9.48
C MET A 38 -27.45 -27.54 -8.86
N ARG A 39 -27.99 -28.45 -8.03
CA ARG A 39 -29.31 -28.28 -7.36
C ARG A 39 -29.43 -26.96 -6.59
N GLU A 40 -28.32 -26.43 -6.08
CA GLU A 40 -28.27 -25.14 -5.39
C GLU A 40 -28.65 -23.97 -6.31
N ALA A 41 -28.25 -24.02 -7.59
CA ALA A 41 -28.61 -23.04 -8.62
C ALA A 41 -30.08 -23.14 -9.09
N LEU A 42 -30.86 -24.08 -8.56
CA LEU A 42 -32.28 -24.28 -8.93
C LEU A 42 -33.20 -24.17 -7.71
N SER A 43 -32.70 -23.64 -6.59
CA SER A 43 -33.50 -23.43 -5.38
C SER A 43 -34.47 -22.26 -5.57
N GLN A 44 -35.61 -22.56 -6.20
CA GLN A 44 -36.77 -21.69 -6.26
C GLN A 44 -37.66 -22.00 -5.06
N GLU A 45 -37.88 -21.01 -4.18
CA GLU A 45 -39.03 -21.07 -3.27
C GLU A 45 -40.32 -20.97 -4.12
N ALA A 46 -41.31 -21.80 -3.79
CA ALA A 46 -42.49 -22.04 -4.62
C ALA A 46 -43.15 -20.74 -5.13
N GLY A 47 -42.95 -20.41 -6.41
CA GLY A 47 -43.53 -19.23 -7.08
C GLY A 47 -42.80 -17.89 -6.85
N GLY A 48 -41.65 -17.88 -6.18
CA GLY A 48 -40.84 -16.69 -5.90
C GLY A 48 -39.61 -16.52 -6.82
N PRO A 49 -38.86 -15.41 -6.68
CA PRO A 49 -37.57 -15.24 -7.35
C PRO A 49 -36.57 -16.32 -6.89
N GLU A 50 -35.58 -16.62 -7.72
CA GLU A 50 -34.51 -17.57 -7.41
C GLU A 50 -33.75 -17.11 -6.15
N VAL A 51 -33.56 -18.01 -5.17
CA VAL A 51 -32.92 -17.71 -3.89
C VAL A 51 -31.66 -18.54 -3.75
N GLN A 52 -30.50 -17.89 -3.64
CA GLN A 52 -29.24 -18.57 -3.39
C GLN A 52 -28.82 -18.41 -1.93
N GLN A 53 -28.80 -19.50 -1.17
CA GLN A 53 -28.30 -19.50 0.20
C GLN A 53 -26.77 -19.56 0.20
N LEU A 54 -26.13 -18.59 0.86
CA LEU A 54 -24.72 -18.62 1.22
C LEU A 54 -24.56 -18.93 2.71
N ARG A 55 -23.40 -19.51 3.06
CA ARG A 55 -22.99 -19.81 4.44
C ARG A 55 -21.50 -19.54 4.59
N GLY A 56 -21.07 -19.22 5.81
CA GLY A 56 -19.65 -19.01 6.12
C GLY A 56 -19.08 -17.68 5.62
N LEU A 57 -19.93 -16.68 5.41
CA LEU A 57 -19.55 -15.29 5.16
C LEU A 57 -20.21 -14.41 6.21
N SER A 58 -19.59 -13.28 6.53
CA SER A 58 -20.25 -12.24 7.33
C SER A 58 -21.22 -11.41 6.48
N ALA A 59 -22.25 -10.87 7.13
CA ALA A 59 -23.18 -9.95 6.48
C ALA A 59 -22.50 -8.65 5.99
N PRO A 60 -21.59 -7.99 6.74
CA PRO A 60 -20.90 -6.79 6.27
C PRO A 60 -20.01 -7.06 5.04
N GLY A 61 -19.23 -8.14 5.06
CA GLY A 61 -18.34 -8.50 3.96
C GLY A 61 -19.13 -8.81 2.68
N LEU A 62 -20.19 -9.61 2.80
CA LEU A 62 -21.08 -9.90 1.68
C LEU A 62 -21.72 -8.62 1.13
N ARG A 63 -22.21 -7.73 2.00
CA ARG A 63 -22.83 -6.46 1.59
C ARG A 63 -21.87 -5.63 0.75
N LEU A 64 -20.62 -5.46 1.17
CA LEU A 64 -19.63 -4.68 0.42
C LEU A 64 -19.33 -5.28 -0.95
N VAL A 65 -19.21 -6.61 -1.04
CA VAL A 65 -18.98 -7.29 -2.32
C VAL A 65 -20.19 -7.17 -3.24
N LEU A 66 -21.41 -7.32 -2.73
CA LEU A 66 -22.61 -7.18 -3.53
C LEU A 66 -22.85 -5.74 -3.97
N ASP A 67 -22.57 -4.77 -3.09
CA ASP A 67 -22.51 -3.36 -3.45
C ASP A 67 -21.53 -3.19 -4.61
N PHE A 68 -20.31 -3.76 -4.52
CA PHE A 68 -19.31 -3.82 -5.59
C PHE A 68 -19.83 -4.25 -6.94
N ILE A 69 -20.46 -5.42 -6.96
CA ILE A 69 -21.04 -6.01 -8.15
C ILE A 69 -22.16 -5.12 -8.70
N ASN A 70 -22.99 -4.53 -7.82
CA ASN A 70 -24.11 -3.69 -8.22
C ASN A 70 -23.69 -2.37 -8.86
N ALA A 71 -22.60 -1.73 -8.40
CA ALA A 71 -22.06 -0.53 -9.04
C ALA A 71 -21.28 -0.82 -10.34
N GLY A 72 -21.16 -2.09 -10.75
CA GLY A 72 -20.52 -2.47 -12.01
C GLY A 72 -19.00 -2.38 -11.98
N GLY A 73 -18.38 -2.50 -10.80
CA GLY A 73 -16.92 -2.55 -10.65
C GLY A 73 -16.18 -1.22 -10.89
N ALA A 74 -16.89 -0.11 -11.10
CA ALA A 74 -16.32 1.20 -11.41
C ALA A 74 -16.65 2.23 -10.33
N ARG A 75 -15.95 2.18 -9.19
CA ARG A 75 -15.87 3.32 -8.26
C ARG A 75 -14.45 3.44 -7.72
N GLU A 76 -13.70 4.38 -8.26
CA GLU A 76 -12.47 4.88 -7.62
C GLU A 76 -12.86 5.46 -6.25
N GLY A 77 -12.16 5.05 -5.18
CA GLY A 77 -12.36 5.61 -3.82
C GLY A 77 -13.41 4.91 -2.94
N TRP A 78 -13.95 3.76 -3.35
CA TRP A 78 -15.07 3.13 -2.64
C TRP A 78 -14.75 2.52 -1.26
N LEU A 79 -13.47 2.42 -0.90
CA LEU A 79 -13.05 1.90 0.40
C LEU A 79 -12.80 2.98 1.46
N LEU A 80 -12.56 4.25 1.10
CA LEU A 80 -12.09 5.28 2.05
C LEU A 80 -12.60 6.70 1.72
N GLY A 81 -13.91 6.86 1.54
CA GLY A 81 -14.57 8.17 1.45
C GLY A 81 -15.74 8.26 2.42
N PRO A 82 -16.06 9.45 2.98
CA PRO A 82 -17.15 9.61 3.93
C PRO A 82 -18.46 9.12 3.32
N ARG A 83 -19.09 8.17 4.01
CA ARG A 83 -20.35 7.51 3.62
C ARG A 83 -21.39 8.62 3.38
N ALA A 84 -21.73 8.87 2.12
CA ALA A 84 -22.83 9.78 1.79
C ALA A 84 -24.09 9.25 2.46
N GLU A 85 -24.68 10.07 3.33
CA GLU A 85 -25.95 9.83 4.00
C GLU A 85 -26.98 9.31 2.97
N LYS A 86 -27.28 8.01 3.03
CA LYS A 86 -28.54 7.49 2.52
C LYS A 86 -29.32 7.00 3.71
N GLY A 87 -30.34 7.80 4.04
CA GLY A 87 -31.17 7.61 5.21
C GLY A 87 -32.09 6.40 5.14
N GLY A 88 -32.66 6.13 6.32
CA GLY A 88 -33.96 5.48 6.48
C GLY A 88 -33.92 3.96 6.50
N GLY A 89 -33.49 3.38 7.62
CA GLY A 89 -33.69 1.97 7.94
C GLY A 89 -32.96 1.63 9.23
N VAL A 90 -33.70 1.52 10.33
CA VAL A 90 -33.20 1.14 11.65
C VAL A 90 -32.78 -0.33 11.60
N GLU A 91 -31.49 -0.57 11.38
CA GLU A 91 -30.81 -1.73 11.92
C GLU A 91 -29.53 -1.18 12.55
N GLU A 92 -29.33 -1.50 13.83
CA GLU A 92 -28.11 -1.23 14.58
C GLU A 92 -26.97 -2.01 13.89
N GLU A 93 -26.41 -1.47 12.81
CA GLU A 93 -25.11 -1.92 12.33
C GLU A 93 -24.12 -1.49 13.40
N GLU A 94 -23.64 -2.45 14.21
CA GLU A 94 -22.48 -2.23 15.07
C GLU A 94 -21.42 -1.54 14.21
N GLU A 95 -21.00 -0.34 14.62
CA GLU A 95 -19.94 0.41 13.93
C GLU A 95 -18.66 -0.41 14.02
N MET A 96 -18.46 -1.25 13.01
CA MET A 96 -17.27 -2.08 12.87
C MET A 96 -16.10 -1.18 12.51
N ASP A 97 -14.94 -1.44 13.10
CA ASP A 97 -13.73 -0.70 12.79
C ASP A 97 -13.26 -0.98 11.34
N GLU A 98 -12.52 -0.04 10.77
CA GLU A 98 -12.07 -0.13 9.36
C GLU A 98 -11.22 -1.40 9.11
N VAL A 99 -10.52 -1.88 10.13
CA VAL A 99 -9.67 -3.08 10.07
C VAL A 99 -10.51 -4.33 9.92
N SER A 100 -11.54 -4.52 10.76
CA SER A 100 -12.44 -5.68 10.64
C SER A 100 -13.25 -5.60 9.36
N LEU A 101 -13.71 -4.41 8.96
CA LEU A 101 -14.41 -4.24 7.67
C LEU A 101 -13.57 -4.67 6.47
N LEU A 102 -12.28 -4.36 6.49
CA LEU A 102 -11.35 -4.78 5.46
C LEU A 102 -11.13 -6.30 5.45
N ALA A 103 -11.03 -6.92 6.62
CA ALA A 103 -10.92 -8.38 6.75
C ALA A 103 -12.13 -9.08 6.14
N GLU A 104 -13.33 -8.63 6.51
CA GLU A 104 -14.60 -9.16 6.00
C GLU A 104 -14.74 -8.98 4.48
N LEU A 105 -14.29 -7.84 3.95
CA LEU A 105 -14.27 -7.59 2.50
C LEU A 105 -13.35 -8.58 1.77
N VAL A 106 -12.11 -8.77 2.25
CA VAL A 106 -11.13 -9.64 1.60
C VAL A 106 -11.59 -11.10 1.66
N GLU A 107 -12.17 -11.52 2.80
CA GLU A 107 -12.77 -12.85 2.95
C GLU A 107 -13.86 -13.09 1.92
N ALA A 108 -14.86 -12.21 1.87
CA ALA A 108 -15.99 -12.36 0.96
C ALA A 108 -15.56 -12.27 -0.51
N ALA A 109 -14.63 -11.37 -0.84
CA ALA A 109 -14.11 -11.22 -2.19
C ALA A 109 -13.33 -12.46 -2.65
N SER A 110 -12.54 -13.06 -1.75
CA SER A 110 -11.80 -14.29 -2.02
C SER A 110 -12.74 -15.49 -2.18
N PHE A 111 -13.67 -15.67 -1.23
CA PHE A 111 -14.65 -16.77 -1.26
C PHE A 111 -15.53 -16.73 -2.51
N LEU A 112 -16.07 -15.54 -2.84
CA LEU A 112 -16.91 -15.34 -4.03
C LEU A 112 -16.10 -15.18 -5.32
N GLN A 113 -14.77 -15.24 -5.25
CA GLN A 113 -13.86 -15.11 -6.40
C GLN A 113 -14.18 -13.88 -7.25
N VAL A 114 -14.30 -12.72 -6.60
CA VAL A 114 -14.52 -11.43 -7.27
C VAL A 114 -13.17 -10.83 -7.65
N THR A 115 -12.58 -11.39 -8.71
CA THR A 115 -11.21 -11.09 -9.14
C THR A 115 -10.99 -9.59 -9.41
N SER A 116 -11.97 -8.89 -9.99
CA SER A 116 -11.89 -7.45 -10.24
C SER A 116 -11.75 -6.62 -8.96
N LEU A 117 -12.41 -7.02 -7.88
CA LEU A 117 -12.29 -6.38 -6.57
C LEU A 117 -10.92 -6.66 -5.92
N LEU A 118 -10.45 -7.90 -6.00
CA LEU A 118 -9.11 -8.27 -5.52
C LEU A 118 -8.00 -7.53 -6.28
N GLN A 119 -8.17 -7.33 -7.60
CA GLN A 119 -7.27 -6.52 -8.42
C GLN A 119 -7.31 -5.03 -8.03
N LEU A 120 -8.50 -4.50 -7.71
CA LEU A 120 -8.63 -3.14 -7.21
C LEU A 120 -7.85 -2.95 -5.90
N LEU A 121 -7.88 -3.92 -4.99
CA LEU A 121 -7.12 -3.86 -3.73
C LEU A 121 -5.61 -3.74 -3.94
N LEU A 122 -5.05 -4.29 -5.02
CA LEU A 122 -3.63 -4.15 -5.35
C LEU A 122 -3.21 -2.68 -5.49
N SER A 123 -4.11 -1.84 -6.01
CA SER A 123 -3.88 -0.40 -6.21
C SER A 123 -4.21 0.47 -5.00
N GLN A 124 -4.88 -0.09 -3.99
CA GLN A 124 -5.37 0.65 -2.82
C GLN A 124 -4.54 0.37 -1.56
N VAL A 125 -3.37 -0.25 -1.71
CA VAL A 125 -2.41 -0.46 -0.62
C VAL A 125 -1.88 0.89 -0.14
N ARG A 126 -1.97 1.12 1.17
CA ARG A 126 -1.62 2.37 1.87
C ARG A 126 -0.95 2.03 3.21
N LEU A 127 -0.33 3.02 3.83
CA LEU A 127 0.31 2.89 5.16
C LEU A 127 -0.64 2.44 6.27
N THR A 128 -1.95 2.68 6.12
CA THR A 128 -2.97 2.32 7.12
C THR A 128 -3.43 0.88 7.01
N ASN A 129 -3.36 0.27 5.82
CA ASN A 129 -3.94 -1.05 5.55
C ASN A 129 -2.91 -2.10 5.10
N CYS A 130 -1.68 -1.73 4.75
CA CYS A 130 -0.70 -2.64 4.13
C CYS A 130 -0.35 -3.86 4.99
N LEU A 131 -0.32 -3.71 6.32
CA LEU A 131 -0.01 -4.79 7.25
C LEU A 131 -1.16 -5.80 7.36
N GLU A 132 -2.39 -5.30 7.48
CA GLU A 132 -3.57 -6.16 7.56
C GLU A 132 -3.83 -6.85 6.22
N LEU A 133 -3.72 -6.13 5.10
CA LEU A 133 -3.81 -6.72 3.76
C LEU A 133 -2.76 -7.81 3.53
N TYR A 134 -1.53 -7.61 4.00
CA TYR A 134 -0.48 -8.62 3.92
C TYR A 134 -0.85 -9.88 4.69
N ARG A 135 -1.39 -9.74 5.91
CA ARG A 135 -1.84 -10.85 6.75
C ARG A 135 -3.02 -11.60 6.09
N LEU A 136 -4.04 -10.87 5.65
CA LEU A 136 -5.21 -11.44 4.98
C LEU A 136 -4.80 -12.16 3.70
N ALA A 137 -3.89 -11.57 2.91
CA ALA A 137 -3.36 -12.20 1.72
C ALA A 137 -2.64 -13.54 2.02
N GLN A 138 -1.96 -13.67 3.17
CA GLN A 138 -1.39 -14.94 3.60
C GLN A 138 -2.48 -15.95 3.99
N VAL A 139 -3.50 -15.52 4.74
CA VAL A 139 -4.58 -16.37 5.23
C VAL A 139 -5.41 -16.94 4.08
N TYR A 140 -5.80 -16.09 3.12
CA TYR A 140 -6.63 -16.48 1.97
C TYR A 140 -5.83 -16.90 0.74
N GLY A 141 -4.49 -16.99 0.82
CA GLY A 141 -3.65 -17.46 -0.27
C GLY A 141 -3.68 -16.57 -1.53
N LEU A 142 -3.55 -15.26 -1.35
CA LEU A 142 -3.60 -14.24 -2.41
C LEU A 142 -2.18 -13.71 -2.74
N PRO A 143 -1.40 -14.38 -3.60
CA PRO A 143 0.01 -14.06 -3.82
C PRO A 143 0.24 -12.68 -4.43
N ASP A 144 -0.60 -12.26 -5.39
CA ASP A 144 -0.45 -10.95 -6.04
C ASP A 144 -0.65 -9.80 -5.04
N LEU A 145 -1.62 -9.94 -4.13
CA LEU A 145 -1.88 -8.98 -3.07
C LEU A 145 -0.76 -8.98 -2.02
N GLN A 146 -0.26 -10.16 -1.68
CA GLN A 146 0.88 -10.29 -0.77
C GLN A 146 2.12 -9.57 -1.33
N GLU A 147 2.43 -9.78 -2.61
CA GLU A 147 3.55 -9.15 -3.31
C GLU A 147 3.36 -7.63 -3.43
N ALA A 148 2.15 -7.16 -3.77
CA ALA A 148 1.84 -5.74 -3.79
C ALA A 148 2.06 -5.07 -2.43
N CYS A 149 1.63 -5.72 -1.34
CA CYS A 149 1.87 -5.25 0.01
C CYS A 149 3.37 -5.22 0.36
N LEU A 150 4.13 -6.27 0.00
CA LEU A 150 5.58 -6.32 0.21
C LEU A 150 6.29 -5.18 -0.51
N ARG A 151 6.00 -4.97 -1.80
CA ARG A 151 6.58 -3.87 -2.59
C ARG A 151 6.30 -2.52 -1.94
N PHE A 152 5.06 -2.28 -1.53
CA PHE A 152 4.70 -1.05 -0.83
C PHE A 152 5.47 -0.89 0.49
N MET A 153 5.55 -1.94 1.31
CA MET A 153 6.26 -1.90 2.59
C MET A 153 7.78 -1.69 2.43
N VAL A 154 8.40 -2.21 1.36
CA VAL A 154 9.84 -1.98 1.06
C VAL A 154 10.11 -0.51 0.76
N VAL A 155 9.20 0.14 0.02
CA VAL A 155 9.29 1.56 -0.30
C VAL A 155 9.12 2.41 0.96
N HIS A 156 8.18 2.06 1.83
CA HIS A 156 7.85 2.79 3.08
C HIS A 156 8.46 2.15 4.35
N PHE A 157 9.65 1.56 4.24
CA PHE A 157 10.22 0.68 5.26
C PHE A 157 10.27 1.27 6.68
N HIS A 158 10.82 2.47 6.89
CA HIS A 158 10.92 3.05 8.23
C HIS A 158 9.55 3.41 8.82
N GLU A 159 8.62 3.91 8.00
CA GLU A 159 7.26 4.24 8.44
C GLU A 159 6.49 2.99 8.90
N VAL A 160 6.67 1.88 8.19
CA VAL A 160 6.07 0.58 8.53
C VAL A 160 6.66 0.01 9.81
N LEU A 161 7.99 0.10 10.00
CA LEU A 161 8.65 -0.40 11.21
C LEU A 161 8.22 0.32 12.50
N CYS A 162 7.80 1.59 12.40
CA CYS A 162 7.30 2.35 13.53
C CYS A 162 5.86 1.98 13.93
N LYS A 163 5.14 1.18 13.13
CA LYS A 163 3.75 0.79 13.44
C LYS A 163 3.73 -0.27 14.55
N PRO A 164 2.88 -0.12 15.58
CA PRO A 164 2.78 -1.10 16.66
C PRO A 164 2.33 -2.47 16.15
N GLN A 165 1.46 -2.49 15.13
CA GLN A 165 0.96 -3.69 14.46
C GLN A 165 2.08 -4.52 13.82
N PHE A 166 3.17 -3.88 13.39
CA PHE A 166 4.30 -4.59 12.79
C PHE A 166 4.96 -5.55 13.79
N HIS A 167 5.04 -5.15 15.07
CA HIS A 167 5.60 -6.01 16.11
C HIS A 167 4.75 -7.25 16.38
N LEU A 168 3.44 -7.18 16.15
CA LEU A 168 2.52 -8.31 16.29
C LEU A 168 2.68 -9.32 15.14
N LEU A 169 2.98 -8.84 13.93
CA LEU A 169 3.26 -9.68 12.75
C LEU A 169 4.68 -10.24 12.74
N GLY A 170 5.60 -9.58 13.45
CA GLY A 170 7.00 -9.98 13.60
C GLY A 170 7.24 -11.11 14.60
N ALA A 171 6.27 -12.02 14.80
CA ALA A 171 6.46 -13.22 15.61
C ALA A 171 7.68 -14.02 15.12
N PRO A 172 8.48 -14.63 16.02
CA PRO A 172 9.65 -15.38 15.63
C PRO A 172 9.26 -16.51 14.66
N PRO A 173 10.15 -16.86 13.71
CA PRO A 173 9.86 -17.89 12.72
C PRO A 173 9.46 -19.18 13.41
N GLN A 174 8.26 -19.68 13.08
CA GLN A 174 7.70 -20.90 13.65
C GLN A 174 8.39 -22.16 13.09
N ALA A 175 9.15 -22.01 12.00
CA ALA A 175 9.89 -23.07 11.34
C ALA A 175 11.38 -22.69 11.12
N PRO A 176 12.31 -23.64 11.25
CA PRO A 176 13.72 -23.42 10.92
C PRO A 176 13.87 -23.18 9.41
N GLY A 177 14.15 -21.93 9.02
CA GLY A 177 14.30 -21.49 7.63
C GLY A 177 13.43 -20.29 7.25
N ASP A 178 12.42 -19.95 8.06
CA ASP A 178 11.60 -18.76 7.80
C ASP A 178 12.38 -17.48 8.14
N VAL A 179 12.53 -16.63 7.13
CA VAL A 179 13.13 -15.30 7.30
C VAL A 179 12.05 -14.37 7.83
N SER A 180 12.32 -13.71 8.96
CA SER A 180 11.38 -12.73 9.53
C SER A 180 10.96 -11.69 8.50
N LEU A 181 9.71 -11.21 8.56
CA LEU A 181 9.20 -10.18 7.65
C LEU A 181 10.13 -8.97 7.59
N LYS A 182 10.65 -8.53 8.75
CA LYS A 182 11.63 -7.43 8.83
C LYS A 182 12.88 -7.69 8.00
N GLN A 183 13.45 -8.88 8.08
CA GLN A 183 14.65 -9.25 7.35
C GLN A 183 14.36 -9.36 5.84
N ARG A 184 13.21 -9.94 5.45
CA ARG A 184 12.77 -9.97 4.04
C ARG A 184 12.63 -8.58 3.44
N LEU A 185 11.98 -7.66 4.16
CA LEU A 185 11.83 -6.27 3.71
C LEU A 185 13.17 -5.56 3.58
N ARG A 186 14.09 -5.80 4.52
CA ARG A 186 15.44 -5.25 4.49
C ARG A 186 16.24 -5.78 3.30
N GLU A 187 16.24 -7.09 3.07
CA GLU A 187 16.91 -7.72 1.94
C GLU A 187 16.37 -7.21 0.60
N ALA A 188 15.04 -7.14 0.46
CA ALA A 188 14.40 -6.59 -0.73
C ALA A 188 14.76 -5.12 -0.96
N ARG A 189 14.95 -4.33 0.11
CA ARG A 189 15.37 -2.93 -0.01
C ARG A 189 16.84 -2.74 -0.37
N MET A 190 17.68 -3.69 0.04
CA MET A 190 19.11 -3.73 -0.32
C MET A 190 19.34 -4.41 -1.68
N ALA A 191 18.33 -5.04 -2.26
CA ALA A 191 18.40 -5.64 -3.58
C ALA A 191 18.49 -4.55 -4.66
N GLY A 192 19.38 -4.77 -5.63
CA GLY A 192 19.61 -3.85 -6.74
C GLY A 192 21.09 -3.54 -6.94
N THR A 193 21.36 -2.62 -7.85
CA THR A 193 22.72 -2.17 -8.15
C THR A 193 23.10 -1.02 -7.23
N PRO A 194 24.26 -1.07 -6.54
CA PRO A 194 24.74 0.07 -5.78
C PRO A 194 24.97 1.27 -6.70
N VAL A 195 24.57 2.45 -6.25
CA VAL A 195 24.70 3.71 -7.00
C VAL A 195 25.55 4.68 -6.20
N LEU A 196 26.53 5.30 -6.86
CA LEU A 196 27.30 6.39 -6.27
C LEU A 196 26.52 7.70 -6.41
N VAL A 197 26.31 8.39 -5.29
CA VAL A 197 25.60 9.66 -5.23
C VAL A 197 26.53 10.74 -4.68
N ALA A 198 26.60 11.88 -5.36
CA ALA A 198 27.27 13.08 -4.89
C ALA A 198 26.21 14.10 -4.46
N LEU A 199 26.51 14.79 -3.35
CA LEU A 199 25.62 15.79 -2.74
C LEU A 199 26.41 17.07 -2.50
N GLY A 200 25.89 18.22 -2.93
CA GLY A 200 26.50 19.51 -2.65
C GLY A 200 26.17 20.57 -3.69
N ASP A 201 26.97 21.64 -3.69
CA ASP A 201 26.94 22.67 -4.71
C ASP A 201 28.00 22.35 -5.77
N PHE A 202 27.54 22.04 -6.98
CA PHE A 202 28.41 21.67 -8.11
C PHE A 202 28.66 22.84 -9.08
N LEU A 203 28.19 24.05 -8.78
CA LEU A 203 28.38 25.21 -9.65
C LEU A 203 29.87 25.47 -9.95
N GLY A 204 30.23 25.51 -11.24
CA GLY A 204 31.59 25.82 -11.70
C GLY A 204 32.65 24.75 -11.42
N GLY A 205 32.27 23.58 -10.91
CA GLY A 205 33.16 22.45 -10.65
C GLY A 205 33.26 21.45 -11.80
N PRO A 206 34.23 20.51 -11.78
CA PRO A 206 34.40 19.48 -12.80
C PRO A 206 33.24 18.47 -12.88
N LEU A 207 32.35 18.48 -11.88
CA LEU A 207 31.15 17.64 -11.79
C LEU A 207 29.89 18.34 -12.33
N ALA A 208 29.98 19.61 -12.73
CA ALA A 208 28.85 20.35 -13.27
C ALA A 208 28.43 19.73 -14.62
N PRO A 209 27.21 19.22 -14.76
CA PRO A 209 26.74 18.75 -16.05
C PRO A 209 26.65 19.93 -17.03
N HIS A 210 27.33 19.81 -18.18
CA HIS A 210 27.37 20.83 -19.22
C HIS A 210 26.55 20.36 -20.44
N PRO A 211 25.70 21.19 -21.07
CA PRO A 211 25.25 22.53 -20.67
C PRO A 211 24.02 22.47 -19.75
N TYR A 212 24.02 23.21 -18.64
CA TYR A 212 22.86 23.36 -17.77
C TYR A 212 22.20 24.73 -17.95
N GLN A 213 20.91 24.74 -18.26
CA GLN A 213 20.05 25.92 -18.20
C GLN A 213 19.02 25.68 -17.09
N GLY A 214 19.26 26.22 -15.90
CA GLY A 214 18.37 26.04 -14.74
C GLY A 214 19.08 26.18 -13.39
N GLU A 215 18.37 25.92 -12.30
CA GLU A 215 18.96 25.82 -10.96
C GLU A 215 19.99 24.66 -10.92
N PRO A 216 21.14 24.85 -10.25
CA PRO A 216 22.15 23.79 -10.18
C PRO A 216 21.58 22.56 -9.47
N PRO A 217 21.76 21.35 -10.03
CA PRO A 217 21.39 20.14 -9.35
C PRO A 217 22.25 20.03 -8.10
N SER A 218 21.65 19.71 -6.97
CA SER A 218 22.36 19.54 -5.69
C SER A 218 22.65 18.07 -5.36
N MET A 219 22.10 17.17 -6.17
CA MET A 219 22.25 15.73 -6.07
C MET A 219 22.56 15.15 -7.45
N LEU A 220 23.67 14.43 -7.56
CA LEU A 220 24.10 13.78 -8.79
C LEU A 220 24.26 12.28 -8.56
N ARG A 221 23.88 11.47 -9.54
CA ARG A 221 24.16 10.02 -9.58
C ARG A 221 25.22 9.72 -10.63
N TYR A 222 26.14 8.83 -10.32
CA TYR A 222 27.13 8.36 -11.28
C TYR A 222 26.55 7.19 -12.09
N GLU A 223 26.70 7.25 -13.41
CA GLU A 223 26.40 6.15 -14.30
C GLU A 223 27.70 5.58 -14.88
N GLU A 224 27.97 4.31 -14.57
CA GLU A 224 29.22 3.65 -14.99
C GLU A 224 29.31 3.45 -16.51
N MET A 225 28.19 3.17 -17.18
CA MET A 225 28.18 2.90 -18.63
C MET A 225 28.61 4.11 -19.47
N THR A 226 28.28 5.31 -19.00
CA THR A 226 28.58 6.57 -19.70
C THR A 226 29.70 7.35 -19.04
N GLU A 227 30.21 6.84 -17.91
CA GLU A 227 31.20 7.46 -17.02
C GLU A 227 30.86 8.92 -16.67
N ARG A 228 29.56 9.21 -16.51
CA ARG A 228 29.04 10.57 -16.35
C ARG A 228 28.14 10.70 -15.13
N TRP A 229 28.08 11.92 -14.64
CA TRP A 229 27.17 12.34 -13.59
C TRP A 229 25.87 12.85 -14.18
N PHE A 230 24.75 12.35 -13.66
CA PHE A 230 23.41 12.77 -14.03
C PHE A 230 22.70 13.38 -12.84
N PRO A 231 21.83 14.39 -13.04
CA PRO A 231 20.98 14.88 -11.97
C PRO A 231 20.09 13.77 -11.43
N LEU A 232 19.89 13.77 -10.11
CA LEU A 232 18.72 13.13 -9.52
C LEU A 232 17.50 14.04 -9.66
N ALA A 233 16.31 13.45 -9.70
CA ALA A 233 15.07 14.19 -9.91
C ALA A 233 14.70 15.07 -8.71
N ASN A 234 15.18 14.76 -7.51
CA ASN A 234 15.03 15.61 -6.33
C ASN A 234 16.35 16.30 -5.95
N ASN A 235 16.22 17.46 -5.32
CA ASN A 235 17.32 18.27 -4.81
C ASN A 235 17.39 18.17 -3.27
N LEU A 236 18.47 18.68 -2.69
CA LEU A 236 18.57 18.89 -1.25
C LEU A 236 17.42 19.80 -0.78
N PRO A 237 16.82 19.52 0.38
CA PRO A 237 15.85 20.40 1.02
C PRO A 237 16.38 21.84 1.12
N PRO A 238 15.54 22.87 0.96
CA PRO A 238 15.94 24.28 1.04
C PRO A 238 16.74 24.62 2.30
N ASP A 239 16.43 23.95 3.42
CA ASP A 239 17.11 24.14 4.70
C ASP A 239 18.58 23.68 4.71
N LEU A 240 18.92 22.76 3.81
CA LEU A 240 20.28 22.23 3.60
C LEU A 240 21.03 22.98 2.50
N VAL A 241 20.35 23.81 1.71
CA VAL A 241 21.00 24.65 0.71
C VAL A 241 21.89 25.67 1.43
N ASN A 242 23.19 25.70 1.08
CA ASN A 242 24.25 26.47 1.72
C ASN A 242 24.72 25.99 3.11
N VAL A 243 24.33 24.78 3.51
CA VAL A 243 24.88 24.14 4.71
C VAL A 243 26.16 23.41 4.33
N ARG A 244 27.22 23.64 5.11
CA ARG A 244 28.51 22.96 4.91
C ARG A 244 28.82 22.06 6.09
N GLY A 245 29.67 21.06 5.83
CA GLY A 245 30.19 20.18 6.87
C GLY A 245 29.16 19.26 7.52
N TYR A 246 28.01 19.02 6.88
CA TYR A 246 27.03 18.03 7.33
C TYR A 246 27.65 16.64 7.43
N GLY A 247 27.18 15.86 8.41
CA GLY A 247 27.48 14.43 8.49
C GLY A 247 26.52 13.65 7.59
N SER A 248 27.03 12.62 6.92
CA SER A 248 26.21 11.71 6.12
C SER A 248 26.39 10.26 6.57
N ALA A 249 25.30 9.48 6.49
CA ALA A 249 25.33 8.05 6.75
C ALA A 249 24.27 7.33 5.91
N ILE A 250 24.53 6.08 5.56
CA ILE A 250 23.54 5.20 4.91
C ILE A 250 23.08 4.18 5.94
N LEU A 251 21.76 4.04 6.11
CA LEU A 251 21.15 3.00 6.95
C LEU A 251 19.90 2.47 6.24
N ASP A 252 19.84 1.14 6.06
CA ASP A 252 18.74 0.45 5.37
C ASP A 252 18.40 1.08 4.00
N ASN A 253 19.42 1.48 3.24
CA ASN A 253 19.28 2.19 1.96
C ASN A 253 18.49 3.51 2.05
N TYR A 254 18.54 4.19 3.20
CA TYR A 254 18.19 5.59 3.36
C TYR A 254 19.46 6.41 3.55
N LEU A 255 19.52 7.57 2.91
CA LEU A 255 20.60 8.53 3.09
C LEU A 255 20.22 9.54 4.16
N PHE A 256 20.95 9.55 5.25
CA PHE A 256 20.78 10.51 6.32
C PHE A 256 21.79 11.64 6.16
N ILE A 257 21.30 12.88 6.24
CA ILE A 257 22.12 14.08 6.36
C ILE A 257 21.78 14.74 7.70
N VAL A 258 22.81 15.00 8.50
CA VAL A 258 22.63 15.53 9.85
C VAL A 258 23.57 16.70 10.12
N GLY A 259 22.98 17.75 10.68
CA GLY A 259 23.68 18.93 11.17
C GLY A 259 24.40 19.74 10.11
N GLY A 260 25.55 20.29 10.47
CA GLY A 260 26.32 21.22 9.65
C GLY A 260 26.18 22.67 10.13
N TYR A 261 26.79 23.58 9.39
CA TYR A 261 26.77 25.00 9.71
C TYR A 261 26.48 25.83 8.46
N ARG A 262 25.76 26.93 8.65
CA ARG A 262 25.55 27.95 7.60
C ARG A 262 26.75 28.87 7.52
N ILE A 263 26.86 29.61 6.42
CA ILE A 263 27.92 30.62 6.24
C ILE A 263 27.89 31.72 7.32
N THR A 264 26.73 31.92 7.96
CA THR A 264 26.53 32.81 9.12
C THR A 264 27.04 32.22 10.44
N SER A 265 27.77 31.10 10.41
CA SER A 265 28.22 30.33 11.58
C SER A 265 27.08 29.80 12.47
N GLN A 266 25.85 29.76 11.95
CA GLN A 266 24.73 29.15 12.64
C GLN A 266 24.79 27.62 12.52
N GLU A 267 24.87 26.95 13.67
CA GLU A 267 24.81 25.48 13.74
C GLU A 267 23.40 24.97 13.50
N ILE A 268 23.30 23.86 12.78
CA ILE A 268 22.06 23.16 12.49
C ILE A 268 22.01 21.86 13.30
N SER A 269 20.88 21.61 13.94
CA SER A 269 20.57 20.32 14.59
C SER A 269 19.56 19.48 13.79
N ALA A 270 19.12 19.98 12.63
CA ALA A 270 18.20 19.28 11.76
C ALA A 270 18.84 18.01 11.19
N ALA A 271 18.03 16.97 11.09
CA ALA A 271 18.37 15.71 10.47
C ALA A 271 17.33 15.45 9.38
N HIS A 272 17.80 15.01 8.21
CA HIS A 272 16.96 14.68 7.08
C HIS A 272 17.31 13.27 6.59
N SER A 273 16.30 12.51 6.19
CA SER A 273 16.45 11.20 5.56
C SER A 273 15.91 11.25 4.16
N TYR A 274 16.70 10.81 3.19
CA TYR A 274 16.31 10.64 1.80
C TYR A 274 15.97 9.18 1.53
N ASN A 275 14.83 8.96 0.90
CA ASN A 275 14.39 7.66 0.42
C ASN A 275 14.61 7.55 -1.09
N PRO A 276 15.60 6.77 -1.56
CA PRO A 276 15.85 6.60 -2.99
C PRO A 276 14.69 5.95 -3.75
N SER A 277 13.81 5.19 -3.06
CA SER A 277 12.68 4.50 -3.68
C SER A 277 11.52 5.44 -4.03
N THR A 278 11.28 6.48 -3.23
CA THR A 278 10.27 7.51 -3.52
C THR A 278 10.88 8.78 -4.12
N ASN A 279 12.22 8.90 -4.08
CA ASN A 279 12.95 10.12 -4.45
C ASN A 279 12.48 11.33 -3.61
N GLU A 280 12.24 11.11 -2.31
CA GLU A 280 11.75 12.14 -1.39
C GLU A 280 12.64 12.29 -0.15
N TRP A 281 12.66 13.51 0.38
CA TRP A 281 13.30 13.85 1.66
C TRP A 281 12.24 13.96 2.75
N LEU A 282 12.55 13.41 3.91
CA LEU A 282 11.76 13.57 5.13
C LEU A 282 12.64 14.20 6.22
N GLN A 283 12.10 15.19 6.92
CA GLN A 283 12.75 15.72 8.12
C GLN A 283 12.53 14.73 9.27
N VAL A 284 13.62 14.27 9.88
CA VAL A 284 13.58 13.36 11.03
C VAL A 284 13.88 14.12 12.32
N ALA A 285 13.65 13.47 13.46
CA ALA A 285 13.82 14.07 14.78
C ALA A 285 15.18 14.79 14.90
N SER A 286 15.12 16.06 15.33
CA SER A 286 16.31 16.88 15.52
C SER A 286 17.21 16.27 16.59
N MET A 287 18.53 16.36 16.41
CA MET A 287 19.47 15.80 17.36
C MET A 287 19.27 16.38 18.77
N ASN A 288 19.34 15.52 19.79
CA ASN A 288 19.29 15.93 21.20
C ASN A 288 20.51 16.78 21.63
N GLN A 289 21.59 16.80 20.82
CA GLN A 289 22.73 17.70 20.98
C GLN A 289 23.17 18.26 19.63
N LYS A 290 23.39 19.57 19.55
CA LYS A 290 24.05 20.24 18.42
C LYS A 290 25.49 19.73 18.36
N SER A 291 25.84 18.99 17.33
CA SER A 291 27.14 18.30 17.25
C SER A 291 28.02 18.95 16.20
N HIS A 292 29.08 19.60 16.68
CA HIS A 292 30.21 20.03 15.87
C HIS A 292 31.19 18.86 15.71
N ARG A 293 31.77 18.71 14.51
CA ARG A 293 32.85 17.76 14.24
C ARG A 293 33.94 17.84 15.33
N ARG A 294 34.28 16.69 15.91
CA ARG A 294 35.66 16.34 16.29
C ARG A 294 35.95 14.96 15.71
N LEU A 295 36.49 14.95 14.49
CA LEU A 295 37.31 13.85 14.02
C LEU A 295 38.64 13.97 14.77
N CYS A 296 39.00 12.94 15.53
CA CYS A 296 40.39 12.64 15.85
C CYS A 296 40.93 11.67 14.81
#